data_AF-A0A7V3RFI8-F1
#
_entry.id   AF-A0A7V3RFI8-F1
#
_cell.length_a   1.000
_cell.length_b   1.000
_cell.length_c   1.000
_cell.angle_alpha   90.00
_cell.angle_beta   90.00
_cell.angle_gamma   90.00
#
_symmetry.space_group_name_H-M   'P 1'
#
loop_
_entity.id
_entity.type
_entity.pdbx_description
1 polymer ?
#
loop_
_entity_poly.entity_id
_entity_poly.type
_entity_poly.pdbx_seq_one_letter_code
_entity_poly.pdbx_strand_id
1 'polypeptide(L)'
;MAKRRGLIIFWVFLIVLAFFVVAVIGSYFYFEINKLQLYGITPFSDWKSYTASIIKFIPGIGGMVKYKPLTVIPYQTLLESRINAFQGVLNTQVASMDAKMVQLQNLENDLKVTQATIAASQSNLEIQEQQFNMQLLANQNYRSRIQTLDQWISNSNPAQIGHVLATSNISVNVLVDAMINLSPQTAGSILQSISQVNPSLASSIIETLTKVTK
;
A
#
# COMPACT_ATOMS: atom_id res chain seq x y z
N MET A 1 23.06 -98.09 15.78
CA MET A 1 22.26 -96.92 15.34
C MET A 1 22.75 -95.56 15.86
N ALA A 2 23.45 -95.47 17.01
CA ALA A 2 23.91 -94.20 17.57
C ALA A 2 24.94 -93.43 16.71
N LYS A 3 25.88 -94.13 16.05
CA LYS A 3 26.93 -93.48 15.22
C LYS A 3 26.40 -92.69 14.02
N ARG A 4 25.31 -93.12 13.37
CA ARG A 4 24.69 -92.38 12.24
C ARG A 4 23.92 -91.14 12.70
N ARG A 5 23.32 -91.16 13.90
CA ARG A 5 22.59 -90.02 14.46
C ARG A 5 23.52 -88.90 14.92
N GLY A 6 24.67 -89.24 15.51
CA GLY A 6 25.69 -88.25 15.90
C GLY A 6 26.30 -87.50 14.71
N LEU A 7 26.50 -88.18 13.58
CA LEU A 7 27.03 -87.54 12.36
C LEU A 7 26.04 -86.53 11.75
N ILE A 8 24.74 -86.85 11.76
CA ILE A 8 23.69 -85.93 11.30
C ILE A 8 23.61 -84.69 12.20
N ILE A 9 23.67 -84.86 13.53
CA ILE A 9 23.67 -83.74 14.48
C ILE A 9 24.89 -82.84 14.27
N PHE A 10 26.07 -83.41 14.02
CA PHE A 10 27.29 -82.64 13.72
C PHE A 10 27.15 -81.81 12.43
N TRP A 11 26.62 -82.38 11.35
CA TRP A 11 26.39 -81.64 10.10
C TRP A 11 25.34 -80.53 10.25
N VAL A 12 24.25 -80.79 10.98
CA VAL A 12 23.25 -79.76 11.29
C VAL A 12 23.88 -78.62 12.10
N PHE A 13 24.70 -78.94 13.10
CA PHE A 13 25.44 -77.94 13.86
C PHE A 13 26.38 -77.10 12.96
N LEU A 14 27.10 -77.74 12.05
CA LEU A 14 28.04 -77.06 11.14
C LEU A 14 27.32 -76.12 10.17
N ILE A 15 26.16 -76.53 9.64
CA ILE A 15 25.31 -75.67 8.79
C ILE A 15 24.78 -74.46 9.58
N VAL A 16 24.31 -74.68 10.81
CA VAL A 16 23.84 -73.58 11.68
C VAL A 16 24.98 -72.64 12.03
N LEU A 17 26.17 -73.16 12.33
CA LEU A 17 27.38 -72.39 12.60
C LEU A 17 27.79 -71.56 11.39
N ALA A 18 27.80 -72.15 10.19
CA ALA A 18 28.13 -71.46 8.95
C ALA A 18 27.13 -70.32 8.68
N PHE A 19 25.83 -70.57 8.86
CA PHE A 19 24.81 -69.53 8.74
C PHE A 19 25.04 -68.38 9.73
N PHE A 20 25.36 -68.72 10.99
CA PHE A 20 25.66 -67.72 12.01
C PHE A 20 26.89 -66.87 11.65
N VAL A 21 27.98 -67.50 11.18
CA VAL A 21 29.20 -66.79 10.74
C VAL A 21 28.90 -65.86 9.56
N VAL A 22 28.14 -66.32 8.57
CA VAL A 22 27.73 -65.48 7.42
C VAL A 22 26.85 -64.32 7.88
N ALA A 23 25.93 -64.54 8.82
CA ALA A 23 25.10 -63.47 9.37
C ALA A 23 25.91 -62.42 10.14
N VAL A 24 26.89 -62.83 10.95
CA VAL A 24 27.79 -61.92 11.68
C VAL A 24 28.66 -61.11 10.71
N ILE A 25 29.25 -61.75 9.70
CA ILE A 25 30.04 -61.05 8.69
C ILE A 25 29.16 -60.09 7.89
N GLY A 26 27.98 -60.54 7.43
CA GLY A 26 27.05 -59.72 6.66
C GLY A 26 26.52 -58.51 7.44
N SER A 27 26.21 -58.68 8.72
CA SER A 27 25.78 -57.59 9.60
C SER A 27 26.90 -56.58 9.88
N TYR A 28 28.15 -57.03 10.03
CA TYR A 28 29.29 -56.11 10.15
C TYR A 28 29.50 -55.29 8.87
N PHE A 29 29.43 -55.93 7.69
CA PHE A 29 29.49 -55.21 6.42
C PHE A 29 28.34 -54.20 6.27
N TYR A 30 27.11 -54.60 6.64
CA TYR A 30 25.95 -53.70 6.63
C TYR A 30 26.17 -52.48 7.55
N PHE A 31 26.72 -52.70 8.74
CA PHE A 31 27.06 -51.63 9.68
C PHE A 31 28.10 -50.65 9.11
N GLU A 32 29.21 -51.15 8.55
CA GLU A 32 30.24 -50.29 7.94
C GLU A 32 29.73 -49.54 6.70
N ILE A 33 28.88 -50.17 5.88
CA ILE A 33 28.23 -49.54 4.71
C ILE A 33 27.35 -48.37 5.16
N ASN A 34 26.54 -48.55 6.21
CA ASN A 34 25.68 -47.49 6.73
C ASN A 34 26.49 -46.35 7.35
N LYS A 35 27.61 -46.67 8.01
CA LYS A 35 28.54 -45.67 8.54
C LYS A 35 29.15 -44.82 7.42
N LEU A 36 29.52 -45.43 6.30
CA LEU A 36 30.03 -44.72 5.13
C LEU A 36 28.96 -43.84 4.45
N GLN A 37 27.70 -44.29 4.45
CA GLN A 37 26.57 -43.49 3.95
C GLN A 37 26.35 -42.21 4.77
N LEU A 38 26.60 -42.24 6.09
CA LEU A 38 26.54 -41.03 6.93
C LEU A 38 27.60 -39.98 6.54
N TYR A 39 28.71 -40.40 5.96
CA TYR A 39 29.73 -39.50 5.39
C TYR A 39 29.46 -39.10 3.93
N GLY A 40 28.27 -39.44 3.40
CA GLY A 40 27.89 -39.15 2.01
C GLY A 40 28.59 -40.06 0.99
N ILE A 41 29.25 -41.13 1.43
CA ILE A 41 29.88 -42.12 0.56
C ILE A 41 28.82 -43.19 0.30
N THR A 42 28.41 -43.39 -0.95
CA THR A 42 27.49 -44.47 -1.35
C THR A 42 28.27 -45.74 -1.72
N PRO A 43 28.37 -46.74 -0.84
CA PRO A 43 29.14 -47.95 -1.12
C PRO A 43 28.48 -48.70 -2.28
N PHE A 44 29.28 -49.21 -3.21
CA PHE A 44 28.82 -49.93 -4.42
C PHE A 44 28.01 -49.12 -5.45
N SER A 45 27.86 -47.79 -5.29
CA SER A 45 27.24 -46.93 -6.33
C SER A 45 27.91 -47.06 -7.70
N ASP A 46 29.22 -47.34 -7.69
CA ASP A 46 30.06 -47.53 -8.88
C ASP A 46 30.53 -48.98 -9.05
N TRP A 47 29.67 -49.98 -8.79
CA TRP A 47 30.02 -51.39 -9.05
C TRP A 47 30.48 -51.62 -10.50
N LYS A 48 29.99 -50.80 -11.45
CA LYS A 48 30.43 -50.77 -12.85
C LYS A 48 31.87 -50.29 -13.00
N SER A 49 32.31 -49.29 -12.24
CA SER A 49 33.69 -48.81 -12.25
C SER A 49 34.64 -49.77 -11.54
N TYR A 50 34.16 -50.45 -10.49
CA TYR A 50 34.88 -51.53 -9.81
C TYR A 50 35.05 -52.78 -10.69
N THR A 51 33.98 -53.21 -11.37
CA THR A 51 34.08 -54.31 -12.33
C THR A 51 34.94 -53.93 -13.53
N ALA A 52 34.84 -52.68 -14.01
CA ALA A 52 35.72 -52.16 -15.04
C ALA A 52 37.20 -52.14 -14.61
N SER A 53 37.50 -51.83 -13.34
CA SER A 53 38.88 -51.85 -12.82
C SER A 53 39.43 -53.28 -12.74
N ILE A 54 38.61 -54.27 -12.40
CA ILE A 54 39.00 -55.69 -12.40
C ILE A 54 39.19 -56.22 -13.82
N ILE A 55 38.24 -55.96 -14.73
CA ILE A 55 38.28 -56.47 -16.11
C ILE A 55 39.47 -55.87 -16.89
N LYS A 56 39.93 -54.67 -16.53
CA LYS A 56 41.15 -54.05 -17.08
C LYS A 56 42.40 -54.93 -16.91
N PHE A 57 42.45 -55.78 -15.88
CA PHE A 57 43.60 -56.66 -15.61
C PHE A 57 43.52 -58.03 -16.33
N ILE A 58 42.45 -58.32 -17.06
CA ILE A 58 42.30 -59.57 -17.81
C ILE A 58 43.02 -59.44 -19.16
N PRO A 59 44.04 -60.27 -19.45
CA PRO A 59 44.75 -60.23 -20.73
C PRO A 59 43.79 -60.54 -21.89
N GLY A 60 43.85 -59.74 -22.95
CA GLY A 60 43.01 -59.84 -24.16
C GLY A 60 41.75 -58.96 -24.17
N ILE A 61 41.18 -58.62 -23.00
CA ILE A 61 39.91 -57.85 -22.90
C ILE A 61 40.13 -56.48 -22.24
N GLY A 62 41.18 -56.33 -21.42
CA GLY A 62 41.42 -55.12 -20.63
C GLY A 62 41.60 -53.83 -21.44
N GLY A 63 42.02 -53.91 -22.71
CA GLY A 63 42.17 -52.76 -23.61
C GLY A 63 40.84 -52.16 -24.10
N MET A 64 39.72 -52.88 -23.97
CA MET A 64 38.40 -52.44 -24.43
C MET A 64 37.59 -51.71 -23.34
N VAL A 65 38.08 -51.68 -22.10
CA VAL A 65 37.34 -51.13 -20.96
C VAL A 65 37.84 -49.72 -20.60
N LYS A 66 36.96 -48.72 -20.75
CA LYS A 66 37.23 -47.33 -20.35
C LYS A 66 36.96 -47.14 -18.85
N TYR A 67 38.01 -47.17 -18.05
CA TYR A 67 37.94 -46.83 -16.63
C TYR A 67 37.95 -45.30 -16.43
N LYS A 68 36.99 -44.78 -15.67
CA LYS A 68 37.02 -43.41 -15.12
C LYS A 68 37.33 -43.50 -13.61
N PRO A 69 38.37 -42.82 -13.10
CA PRO A 69 38.67 -42.83 -11.67
C PRO A 69 37.57 -42.14 -10.88
N LEU A 70 37.24 -42.68 -9.71
CA LEU A 70 36.37 -42.00 -8.75
C LEU A 70 37.05 -40.72 -8.26
N THR A 71 36.43 -39.57 -8.51
CA THR A 71 36.82 -38.31 -7.90
C THR A 71 36.21 -38.25 -6.51
N VAL A 72 36.98 -38.60 -5.48
CA VAL A 72 36.58 -38.40 -4.09
C VAL A 72 36.66 -36.90 -3.81
N ILE A 73 35.50 -36.24 -3.73
CA ILE A 73 35.43 -34.85 -3.29
C ILE A 73 35.73 -34.84 -1.78
N PRO A 74 36.77 -34.13 -1.31
CA PRO A 74 37.08 -34.07 0.12
C PRO A 74 35.91 -33.48 0.90
N TYR A 75 35.58 -34.08 2.04
CA TYR A 75 34.47 -33.62 2.89
C TYR A 75 34.53 -32.11 3.21
N GLN A 76 35.75 -31.57 3.39
CA GLN A 76 36.00 -30.15 3.61
C GLN A 76 35.44 -29.27 2.48
N THR A 77 35.70 -29.64 1.23
CA THR A 77 35.22 -28.89 0.05
C THR A 77 33.70 -28.95 -0.11
N LEU A 78 33.08 -30.08 0.28
CA LEU A 78 31.63 -30.23 0.33
C LEU A 78 31.00 -29.33 1.40
N LEU A 79 31.64 -29.23 2.58
CA LEU A 79 31.19 -28.36 3.66
C LEU A 79 31.31 -26.89 3.27
N GLU A 80 32.45 -26.50 2.71
CA GLU A 80 32.72 -25.14 2.26
C GLU A 80 31.74 -24.70 1.17
N SER A 81 31.46 -25.56 0.19
CA SER A 81 30.43 -25.31 -0.83
C SER A 81 29.05 -25.06 -0.22
N ARG A 82 28.65 -25.86 0.78
CA ARG A 82 27.37 -25.68 1.47
C ARG A 82 27.33 -24.39 2.28
N ILE A 83 28.39 -24.08 3.03
CA ILE A 83 28.50 -22.85 3.82
C ILE A 83 28.41 -21.64 2.90
N ASN A 84 29.13 -21.63 1.78
CA ASN A 84 29.09 -20.55 0.80
C ASN A 84 27.69 -20.40 0.19
N ALA A 85 27.00 -21.51 -0.12
CA ALA A 85 25.63 -21.46 -0.60
C ALA A 85 24.66 -20.86 0.44
N PHE A 86 24.78 -21.28 1.71
CA PHE A 86 23.97 -20.70 2.80
C PHE A 86 24.26 -19.21 3.00
N GLN A 87 25.53 -18.81 2.94
CA GLN A 87 25.92 -17.42 3.05
C GLN A 87 25.38 -16.58 1.88
N GLY A 88 25.37 -17.13 0.67
CA GLY A 88 24.75 -16.50 -0.49
C GLY A 88 23.24 -16.27 -0.31
N VAL A 89 22.52 -17.26 0.24
CA VAL A 89 21.09 -17.13 0.57
C VAL A 89 20.86 -16.07 1.64
N LEU A 90 21.65 -16.07 2.71
CA LEU A 90 21.56 -15.07 3.78
C LEU A 90 21.84 -13.67 3.27
N ASN A 91 22.90 -13.47 2.48
CA ASN A 91 23.22 -12.17 1.89
C ASN A 91 22.09 -11.67 0.98
N THR A 92 21.47 -12.57 0.21
CA THR A 92 20.32 -12.23 -0.64
C THR A 92 19.10 -11.83 0.18
N GLN A 93 18.83 -12.54 1.28
CA GLN A 93 17.74 -12.19 2.20
C GLN A 93 17.97 -10.85 2.88
N VAL A 94 19.20 -10.59 3.35
CA VAL A 94 19.57 -9.29 3.95
C VAL A 94 19.36 -8.16 2.95
N ALA A 95 19.90 -8.29 1.73
CA ALA A 95 19.70 -7.29 0.69
C ALA A 95 18.21 -7.05 0.35
N SER A 96 17.41 -8.12 0.33
CA SER A 96 15.96 -8.00 0.14
C SER A 96 15.26 -7.31 1.32
N MET A 97 15.71 -7.53 2.56
CA MET A 97 15.16 -6.88 3.75
C MET A 97 15.51 -5.39 3.77
N ASP A 98 16.75 -5.03 3.43
CA ASP A 98 17.18 -3.63 3.33
C ASP A 98 16.37 -2.87 2.27
N ALA A 99 16.16 -3.48 1.09
CA ALA A 99 15.33 -2.90 0.05
C ALA A 99 13.88 -2.67 0.51
N LYS A 100 13.29 -3.64 1.24
CA LYS A 100 11.95 -3.49 1.84
C LYS A 100 11.91 -2.42 2.92
N MET A 101 12.96 -2.29 3.73
CA MET A 101 13.04 -1.24 4.76
C MET A 101 13.06 0.15 4.14
N VAL A 102 13.83 0.37 3.07
CA VAL A 102 13.84 1.64 2.34
C VAL A 102 12.47 1.94 1.72
N GLN A 103 11.81 0.94 1.13
CA GLN A 103 10.46 1.11 0.59
C GLN A 103 9.44 1.49 1.68
N LEU A 104 9.52 0.86 2.86
CA LEU A 104 8.65 1.19 3.99
C LEU A 104 8.88 2.61 4.51
N GLN A 105 10.14 3.05 4.60
CA GLN A 105 10.47 4.42 5.01
C GLN A 105 9.91 5.44 4.01
N ASN A 106 10.02 5.18 2.71
CA ASN A 106 9.44 6.05 1.69
C ASN A 106 7.91 6.11 1.80
N LEU A 107 7.26 4.95 1.97
CA LEU A 107 5.81 4.88 2.14
C LEU A 107 5.34 5.63 3.39
N GLU A 108 6.08 5.53 4.50
CA GLU A 108 5.77 6.24 5.74
C GLU A 108 5.88 7.77 5.56
N ASN A 109 6.91 8.23 4.83
CA ASN A 109 7.07 9.64 4.51
C ASN A 109 5.94 10.15 3.60
N ASP A 110 5.60 9.40 2.56
CA ASP A 110 4.49 9.75 1.64
C ASP A 110 3.16 9.80 2.37
N LEU A 111 2.92 8.88 3.32
CA LEU A 111 1.71 8.86 4.14
C LEU A 111 1.65 10.10 5.03
N LYS A 112 2.75 10.47 5.70
CA LYS A 112 2.82 11.70 6.52
C LYS A 112 2.53 12.96 5.69
N VAL A 113 3.10 13.06 4.49
CA VAL A 113 2.84 14.19 3.58
C VAL A 113 1.37 14.22 3.18
N THR A 114 0.83 13.08 2.75
CA THR A 114 -0.58 12.96 2.33
C THR A 114 -1.54 13.32 3.46
N GLN A 115 -1.25 12.87 4.69
CA GLN A 115 -2.07 13.18 5.85
C GLN A 115 -2.05 14.67 6.19
N ALA A 116 -0.89 15.32 6.10
CA ALA A 116 -0.79 16.77 6.27
C ALA A 116 -1.56 17.53 5.18
N THR A 117 -1.48 17.09 3.92
CA THR A 117 -2.24 17.69 2.81
C THR A 117 -3.75 17.55 3.01
N ILE A 118 -4.23 16.38 3.42
CA ILE A 118 -5.66 16.16 3.69
C ILE A 118 -6.14 17.06 4.82
N ALA A 119 -5.39 17.15 5.93
CA ALA A 119 -5.75 18.01 7.05
C ALA A 119 -5.83 19.49 6.63
N ALA A 120 -4.85 19.96 5.85
CA ALA A 120 -4.86 21.32 5.31
C ALA A 120 -6.05 21.56 4.36
N SER A 121 -6.36 20.59 3.50
CA SER A 121 -7.50 20.68 2.58
C SER A 121 -8.85 20.69 3.31
N GLN A 122 -8.99 19.91 4.38
CA GLN A 122 -10.20 19.89 5.21
C GLN A 122 -10.40 21.23 5.91
N SER A 123 -9.34 21.79 6.50
CA SER A 123 -9.41 23.11 7.14
C SER A 123 -9.77 24.21 6.14
N ASN A 124 -9.18 24.19 4.95
CA ASN A 124 -9.52 25.17 3.91
C ASN A 124 -10.97 25.02 3.43
N LEU A 125 -11.46 23.78 3.27
CA LEU A 125 -12.85 23.53 2.89
C LEU A 125 -13.82 24.06 3.95
N GLU A 126 -13.55 23.83 5.23
CA GLU A 126 -14.39 24.31 6.33
C GLU A 126 -14.47 25.86 6.35
N ILE A 127 -13.33 26.53 6.12
CA ILE A 127 -13.30 28.00 6.00
C ILE A 127 -14.14 28.46 4.80
N GLN A 128 -14.01 27.80 3.65
CA GLN A 128 -14.78 28.14 2.45
C GLN A 128 -16.28 27.91 2.65
N GLU A 129 -16.68 26.82 3.30
CA GLU A 129 -18.08 26.54 3.64
C GLU A 129 -18.65 27.60 4.58
N GLN A 130 -17.90 28.01 5.60
CA GLN A 130 -18.31 29.08 6.51
C GLN A 130 -18.48 30.41 5.76
N GLN A 131 -17.52 30.77 4.90
CA GLN A 131 -17.61 31.97 4.07
C GLN A 131 -18.80 31.93 3.12
N PHE A 132 -19.02 30.80 2.46
CA PHE A 132 -20.15 30.60 1.56
C PHE A 132 -21.49 30.73 2.31
N ASN A 133 -21.62 30.10 3.48
CA ASN A 133 -22.83 30.19 4.30
C ASN A 133 -23.09 31.62 4.80
N MET A 134 -22.05 32.35 5.20
CA MET A 134 -22.18 33.77 5.55
C MET A 134 -22.66 34.61 4.37
N GLN A 135 -22.09 34.39 3.17
CA GLN A 135 -22.53 35.09 1.96
C GLN A 135 -23.96 34.73 1.56
N LEU A 136 -24.34 33.46 1.70
CA LEU A 136 -25.70 32.99 1.43
C LEU A 136 -26.71 33.68 2.36
N LEU A 137 -26.43 33.71 3.67
CA LEU A 137 -27.27 34.39 4.66
C LEU A 137 -27.34 35.91 4.40
N ALA A 138 -26.21 36.54 4.07
CA ALA A 138 -26.18 37.96 3.72
C ALA A 138 -27.06 38.26 2.50
N ASN A 139 -26.98 37.42 1.46
CA ASN A 139 -27.79 37.55 0.25
C ASN A 139 -29.29 37.28 0.50
N GLN A 140 -29.63 36.31 1.35
CA GLN A 140 -31.02 36.04 1.73
C GLN A 140 -31.61 37.23 2.50
N ASN A 141 -30.87 37.74 3.48
CA ASN A 141 -31.26 38.94 4.22
C ASN A 141 -31.40 40.16 3.29
N TYR A 142 -30.49 40.32 2.34
CA TYR A 142 -30.56 41.37 1.33
C TYR A 142 -31.85 41.27 0.50
N ARG A 143 -32.15 40.09 -0.04
CA ARG A 143 -33.37 39.84 -0.82
C ARG A 143 -34.64 40.10 -0.03
N SER A 144 -34.68 39.68 1.24
CA SER A 144 -35.83 39.93 2.13
C SER A 144 -36.06 41.42 2.36
N ARG A 145 -34.98 42.21 2.53
CA ARG A 145 -35.06 43.67 2.67
C ARG A 145 -35.60 44.33 1.40
N ILE A 146 -35.14 43.91 0.22
CA ILE A 146 -35.67 44.41 -1.07
C ILE A 146 -37.15 44.05 -1.22
N GLN A 147 -37.55 42.81 -0.94
CA GLN A 147 -38.96 42.40 -1.02
C GLN A 147 -39.86 43.20 -0.05
N THR A 148 -39.38 43.47 1.16
CA THR A 148 -40.11 44.28 2.14
C THR A 148 -40.27 45.72 1.65
N LEU A 149 -39.22 46.29 1.06
CA LEU A 149 -39.26 47.62 0.43
C LEU A 149 -40.23 47.66 -0.74
N ASP A 150 -40.19 46.69 -1.64
CA ASP A 150 -41.11 46.60 -2.78
C ASP A 150 -42.57 46.53 -2.29
N GLN A 151 -42.84 45.75 -1.24
CA GLN A 151 -44.17 45.68 -0.60
C GLN A 151 -44.57 47.02 0.02
N TRP A 152 -43.67 47.71 0.71
CA TRP A 152 -43.99 49.02 1.30
C TRP A 152 -44.26 50.07 0.24
N ILE A 153 -43.50 50.08 -0.84
CA ILE A 153 -43.64 51.03 -1.94
C ILE A 153 -44.91 50.76 -2.74
N SER A 154 -45.22 49.50 -3.04
CA SER A 154 -46.43 49.12 -3.78
C SER A 154 -47.73 49.41 -3.01
N ASN A 155 -47.70 49.35 -1.68
CA ASN A 155 -48.88 49.55 -0.84
C ASN A 155 -49.01 50.96 -0.24
N SER A 156 -48.06 51.88 -0.51
CA SER A 156 -48.03 53.22 0.10
C SER A 156 -48.06 54.34 -0.93
N ASN A 157 -48.48 55.53 -0.50
CA ASN A 157 -48.32 56.74 -1.31
C ASN A 157 -46.82 57.10 -1.42
N PRO A 158 -46.27 57.37 -2.62
CA PRO A 158 -44.88 57.77 -2.84
C PRO A 158 -44.36 58.91 -1.92
N ALA A 159 -45.22 59.88 -1.60
CA ALA A 159 -44.85 60.98 -0.72
C ALA A 159 -44.72 60.55 0.75
N GLN A 160 -45.59 59.66 1.22
CA GLN A 160 -45.58 59.17 2.60
C GLN A 160 -44.42 58.19 2.84
N ILE A 161 -44.18 57.28 1.89
CA ILE A 161 -43.08 56.32 2.00
C ILE A 161 -41.72 57.02 1.93
N GLY A 162 -41.58 58.08 1.12
CA GLY A 162 -40.34 58.86 1.09
C GLY A 162 -39.95 59.47 2.44
N HIS A 163 -40.92 59.93 3.24
CA HIS A 163 -40.65 60.45 4.59
C HIS A 163 -40.18 59.35 5.56
N VAL A 164 -40.79 58.16 5.47
CA VAL A 164 -40.40 56.99 6.26
C VAL A 164 -39.00 56.51 5.85
N LEU A 165 -38.71 56.42 4.56
CA LEU A 165 -37.40 56.00 4.06
C LEU A 165 -36.30 56.98 4.44
N ALA A 166 -36.59 58.29 4.45
CA ALA A 166 -35.63 59.34 4.82
C ALA A 166 -35.17 59.28 6.29
N THR A 167 -36.01 58.71 7.16
CA THR A 167 -35.76 58.56 8.59
C THR A 167 -35.36 57.15 8.99
N SER A 168 -35.52 56.19 8.08
CA SER A 168 -35.15 54.79 8.30
C SER A 168 -33.64 54.56 8.21
N ASN A 169 -33.11 53.65 9.04
CA ASN A 169 -31.71 53.23 8.98
C ASN A 169 -31.47 52.17 7.88
N ILE A 170 -31.89 52.48 6.66
CA ILE A 170 -31.72 51.60 5.49
C ILE A 170 -30.49 52.08 4.70
N SER A 171 -29.65 51.14 4.30
CA SER A 171 -28.44 51.43 3.52
C SER A 171 -28.78 51.95 2.12
N VAL A 172 -28.03 52.95 1.66
CA VAL A 172 -28.18 53.60 0.33
C VAL A 172 -28.30 52.58 -0.80
N ASN A 173 -27.43 51.56 -0.84
CA ASN A 173 -27.44 50.55 -1.91
C ASN A 173 -28.76 49.76 -2.01
N VAL A 174 -29.38 49.45 -0.86
CA VAL A 174 -30.66 48.72 -0.83
C VAL A 174 -31.79 49.62 -1.36
N LEU A 175 -31.75 50.91 -1.02
CA LEU A 175 -32.72 51.89 -1.52
C LEU A 175 -32.57 52.09 -3.03
N VAL A 176 -31.32 52.18 -3.51
CA VAL A 176 -31.00 52.31 -4.94
C VAL A 176 -31.50 51.10 -5.72
N ASP A 177 -31.18 49.88 -5.28
CA ASP A 177 -31.62 48.65 -5.96
C ASP A 177 -33.14 48.49 -5.97
N ALA A 178 -33.82 48.88 -4.88
CA ALA A 178 -35.27 48.92 -4.86
C ALA A 178 -35.81 49.97 -5.86
N MET A 179 -35.20 51.16 -5.93
CA MET A 179 -35.64 52.24 -6.83
C MET A 179 -35.43 51.92 -8.31
N ILE A 180 -34.41 51.13 -8.68
CA ILE A 180 -34.17 50.69 -10.07
C ILE A 180 -35.35 49.88 -10.61
N ASN A 181 -36.04 49.13 -9.76
CA ASN A 181 -37.18 48.31 -10.16
C ASN A 181 -38.51 49.10 -10.25
N LEU A 182 -38.51 50.38 -9.89
CA LEU A 182 -39.71 51.23 -9.91
C LEU A 182 -39.82 52.02 -11.22
N SER A 183 -41.02 52.52 -11.51
CA SER A 183 -41.20 53.49 -12.60
C SER A 183 -40.42 54.79 -12.29
N PRO A 184 -39.84 55.48 -13.30
CA PRO A 184 -39.10 56.72 -13.08
C PRO A 184 -39.91 57.80 -12.36
N GLN A 185 -41.22 57.85 -12.60
CA GLN A 185 -42.14 58.79 -11.94
C GLN A 185 -42.31 58.48 -10.45
N THR A 186 -42.49 57.21 -10.10
CA THR A 186 -42.58 56.75 -8.70
C THR A 186 -41.26 56.97 -7.97
N ALA A 187 -40.14 56.56 -8.56
CA ALA A 187 -38.81 56.76 -7.99
C ALA A 187 -38.50 58.26 -7.78
N GLY A 188 -38.83 59.11 -8.77
CA GLY A 188 -38.65 60.56 -8.68
C GLY A 188 -39.48 61.21 -7.56
N SER A 189 -40.73 60.76 -7.39
CA SER A 189 -41.61 61.26 -6.32
C SER A 189 -41.13 60.86 -4.92
N ILE A 190 -40.62 59.62 -4.77
CA ILE A 190 -40.03 59.14 -3.52
C ILE A 190 -38.73 59.91 -3.22
N LEU A 191 -37.86 60.09 -4.22
CA LEU A 191 -36.61 60.87 -4.09
C LEU A 191 -36.87 62.32 -3.70
N GLN A 192 -37.89 62.95 -4.30
CA GLN A 192 -38.29 64.31 -3.95
C GLN A 192 -38.75 64.39 -2.49
N SER A 193 -39.57 63.44 -2.03
CA SER A 193 -40.00 63.36 -0.62
C SER A 193 -38.81 63.11 0.32
N ILE A 194 -37.88 62.22 -0.03
CA ILE A 194 -36.66 62.02 0.76
C ILE A 194 -35.83 63.31 0.83
N SER A 195 -35.67 64.03 -0.28
CA SER A 195 -34.85 65.25 -0.33
C SER A 195 -35.37 66.37 0.57
N GLN A 196 -36.68 66.42 0.84
CA GLN A 196 -37.29 67.42 1.72
C GLN A 196 -36.97 67.15 3.20
N VAL A 197 -36.61 65.91 3.54
CA VAL A 197 -36.48 65.42 4.92
C VAL A 197 -35.02 65.14 5.26
N ASN A 198 -34.30 64.52 4.32
CA ASN A 198 -32.90 64.16 4.42
C ASN A 198 -32.18 64.40 3.08
N PRO A 199 -31.75 65.66 2.81
CA PRO A 199 -31.12 66.04 1.54
C PRO A 199 -29.83 65.28 1.23
N SER A 200 -29.03 64.95 2.25
CA SER A 200 -27.75 64.24 2.08
C SER A 200 -27.96 62.79 1.66
N LEU A 201 -28.97 62.11 2.23
CA LEU A 201 -29.37 60.77 1.82
C LEU A 201 -29.87 60.76 0.37
N ALA A 202 -30.74 61.71 -0.01
CA ALA A 202 -31.23 61.82 -1.38
C ALA A 202 -30.09 62.03 -2.39
N SER A 203 -29.13 62.90 -2.07
CA SER A 203 -27.94 63.12 -2.90
C SER A 203 -27.12 61.83 -3.08
N SER A 204 -26.91 61.08 -1.99
CA SER A 204 -26.16 59.82 -2.02
C SER A 204 -26.84 58.75 -2.88
N ILE A 205 -28.18 58.69 -2.83
CA ILE A 205 -28.98 57.79 -3.67
C ILE A 205 -28.85 58.18 -5.14
N ILE A 206 -28.95 59.47 -5.48
CA ILE A 206 -28.83 59.98 -6.87
C ILE A 206 -27.44 59.69 -7.44
N GLU A 207 -26.38 59.97 -6.66
CA GLU A 207 -25.00 59.69 -7.06
C GLU A 207 -24.78 58.18 -7.33
N THR A 208 -25.40 57.32 -6.51
CA THR A 208 -25.27 55.87 -6.68
C THR A 208 -26.09 55.36 -7.86
N LEU A 209 -27.33 55.84 -8.04
CA LEU A 209 -28.18 55.52 -9.20
C LEU A 209 -27.47 55.87 -10.52
N THR A 210 -26.89 57.07 -10.60
CA THR A 210 -26.17 57.52 -11.81
C THR A 210 -24.90 56.71 -12.12
N LYS A 211 -24.30 56.05 -11.13
CA LYS A 211 -23.20 55.10 -11.34
C LYS A 211 -23.67 53.72 -11.80
N VAL A 212 -24.86 53.27 -11.37
CA VAL A 212 -25.40 51.94 -11.69
C VAL A 212 -26.10 51.90 -13.06
N THR A 213 -26.70 53.00 -13.52
CA THR A 213 -27.40 53.08 -14.82
C THR A 213 -26.52 53.53 -16.00
N LYS A 214 -25.22 53.74 -15.80
CA LYS A 214 -24.24 54.01 -16.86
C LYS A 214 -23.67 52.72 -17.42
#